data_AF-A0A366EVR3-F1
#
_entry.id   AF-A0A366EVR3-F1
#
_cell.length_a   1.000
_cell.length_b   1.000
_cell.length_c   1.000
_cell.angle_alpha   90.00
_cell.angle_beta   90.00
_cell.angle_gamma   90.00
#
_symmetry.space_group_name_H-M   'P 1'
#
loop_
_entity.id
_entity.type
_entity.pdbx_description
1 polymer ?
#
loop_
_entity_poly.entity_id
_entity_poly.type
_entity_poly.pdbx_seq_one_letter_code
_entity_poly.pdbx_strand_id
1 'polypeptide(L)'
;MDTIRTRVACLTDWLIARLLELRHDNGRALVRIYGPANGAMRGGTVTMNVYDSLGHLLDYRRIDELAGLEGISLRTGCFCNPGAGEWAEDLTEGDMLDSLSQGADMTLPRFLQVMQHRGKSAGAIRVSLGLVSNLADVERFVAFAGAFRDQTALTIGEVTFDIDSCRVIRDGG
;
A
#
# COMPACT_ATOMS: atom_id res chain seq x y z
N MET A 1 -20.19 -3.64 -23.70
CA MET A 1 -19.31 -4.29 -22.70
C MET A 1 -17.84 -4.01 -22.99
N ASP A 2 -17.39 -4.13 -24.24
CA ASP A 2 -15.97 -3.95 -24.59
C ASP A 2 -15.42 -2.54 -24.36
N THR A 3 -16.18 -1.49 -24.68
CA THR A 3 -15.73 -0.09 -24.48
C THR A 3 -15.41 0.25 -23.03
N ILE A 4 -16.20 -0.28 -22.08
CA ILE A 4 -15.98 -0.08 -20.64
C ILE A 4 -14.69 -0.78 -20.21
N ARG A 5 -14.49 -2.01 -20.66
CA ARG A 5 -13.29 -2.80 -20.36
C ARG A 5 -12.04 -2.11 -20.91
N THR A 6 -12.09 -1.63 -22.16
CA THR A 6 -10.99 -0.87 -22.78
C THR A 6 -10.70 0.41 -21.99
N ARG A 7 -11.72 1.17 -21.60
CA ARG A 7 -11.53 2.40 -20.80
C ARG A 7 -10.85 2.10 -19.46
N VAL A 8 -11.34 1.11 -18.71
CA VAL A 8 -10.74 0.73 -17.42
C VAL A 8 -9.30 0.26 -17.62
N ALA A 9 -9.01 -0.51 -18.67
CA ALA A 9 -7.66 -0.94 -18.99
C ALA A 9 -6.74 0.27 -19.29
N CYS A 10 -7.15 1.19 -20.14
CA CYS A 10 -6.38 2.40 -20.45
C CYS A 10 -6.10 3.27 -19.22
N LEU A 11 -7.11 3.47 -18.36
CA LEU A 11 -6.92 4.21 -17.12
C LEU A 11 -5.96 3.49 -16.16
N THR A 12 -6.02 2.15 -16.12
CA THR A 12 -5.13 1.33 -15.28
C THR A 12 -3.69 1.37 -15.79
N ASP A 13 -3.48 1.25 -17.09
CA ASP A 13 -2.16 1.37 -17.72
C ASP A 13 -1.55 2.74 -17.49
N TRP A 14 -2.36 3.79 -17.64
CA TRP A 14 -1.93 5.16 -17.37
C TRP A 14 -1.57 5.35 -15.90
N LEU A 15 -2.40 4.86 -14.97
CA LEU A 15 -2.09 4.88 -13.54
C LEU A 15 -0.76 4.21 -13.24
N ILE A 16 -0.54 2.99 -13.74
CA ILE A 16 0.70 2.22 -13.52
C ILE A 16 1.91 3.00 -14.03
N ALA A 17 1.84 3.53 -15.26
CA ALA A 17 2.93 4.30 -15.84
C ALA A 17 3.28 5.51 -14.96
N ARG A 18 2.29 6.28 -14.51
CA ARG A 18 2.51 7.49 -13.71
C ARG A 18 3.03 7.18 -12.31
N LEU A 19 2.54 6.12 -11.66
CA LEU A 19 3.08 5.67 -10.37
C LEU A 19 4.54 5.21 -10.48
N LEU A 20 4.88 4.51 -11.56
CA LEU A 20 6.25 4.05 -11.83
C LEU A 20 7.20 5.19 -12.19
N GLU A 21 6.72 6.40 -12.52
CA GLU A 21 7.52 7.61 -12.73
C GLU A 21 7.86 8.34 -11.42
N LEU A 22 7.14 8.07 -10.32
CA LEU A 22 7.33 8.78 -9.05
C LEU A 22 8.67 8.39 -8.40
N ARG A 23 9.53 9.39 -8.20
CA ARG A 23 10.88 9.24 -7.65
C ARG A 23 11.15 10.32 -6.60
N HIS A 24 11.88 9.91 -5.56
CA HIS A 24 12.53 10.80 -4.61
C HIS A 24 13.62 11.63 -5.29
N ASP A 25 14.06 12.71 -4.64
CA ASP A 25 15.18 13.53 -5.13
C ASP A 25 16.49 12.72 -5.28
N ASN A 26 16.67 11.68 -4.47
CA ASN A 26 17.80 10.75 -4.57
C ASN A 26 17.63 9.67 -5.67
N GLY A 27 16.58 9.76 -6.50
CA GLY A 27 16.34 8.85 -7.62
C GLY A 27 15.71 7.51 -7.24
N ARG A 28 15.36 7.28 -5.97
CA ARG A 28 14.68 6.05 -5.55
C ARG A 28 13.19 6.09 -5.87
N ALA A 29 12.60 4.91 -6.14
CA ALA A 29 11.17 4.78 -6.38
C ALA A 29 10.36 5.08 -5.13
N LEU A 30 9.36 5.95 -5.28
CA LEU A 30 8.38 6.27 -4.22
C LEU A 30 7.37 5.14 -4.03
N VAL A 31 7.00 4.46 -5.12
CA VAL A 31 5.96 3.43 -5.15
C VAL A 31 6.55 2.11 -5.64
N ARG A 32 6.18 1.01 -4.97
CA ARG A 32 6.37 -0.35 -5.47
C ARG A 32 5.00 -0.93 -5.84
N ILE A 33 4.85 -1.36 -7.08
CA ILE A 33 3.66 -2.08 -7.56
C ILE A 33 3.90 -3.57 -7.43
N TYR A 34 2.90 -4.30 -6.92
CA TYR A 34 2.91 -5.75 -6.86
C TYR A 34 2.21 -6.35 -8.09
N GLY A 35 2.85 -7.35 -8.69
CA GLY A 35 2.43 -7.95 -9.96
C GLY A 35 3.00 -7.24 -11.19
N PRO A 36 2.47 -7.51 -12.40
CA PRO A 36 3.05 -7.02 -13.65
C PRO A 36 3.13 -5.49 -13.71
N ALA A 37 4.25 -4.93 -14.15
CA ALA A 37 4.40 -3.48 -14.36
C ALA A 37 3.61 -2.94 -15.58
N ASN A 38 2.62 -3.67 -16.06
CA ASN A 38 1.78 -3.35 -17.22
C ASN A 38 0.35 -3.91 -17.03
N GLY A 39 -0.55 -3.55 -17.95
CA GLY A 39 -1.94 -4.03 -18.02
C GLY A 39 -2.12 -5.50 -18.41
N ALA A 40 -1.05 -6.25 -18.70
CA ALA A 40 -1.17 -7.61 -19.17
C ALA A 40 -1.79 -8.50 -18.08
N MET A 41 -2.88 -9.19 -18.44
CA MET A 41 -3.58 -10.14 -17.56
C MET A 41 -4.06 -9.54 -16.21
N ARG A 42 -4.34 -8.22 -16.15
CA ARG A 42 -4.95 -7.58 -14.97
C ARG A 42 -6.32 -6.99 -15.25
N GLY A 43 -7.13 -6.92 -14.19
CA GLY A 43 -8.32 -6.07 -14.14
C GLY A 43 -7.97 -4.63 -13.77
N GLY A 44 -8.98 -3.85 -13.38
CA GLY A 44 -8.81 -2.44 -12.97
C GLY A 44 -8.15 -2.21 -11.61
N THR A 45 -7.47 -3.19 -11.03
CA THR A 45 -6.88 -3.08 -9.68
C THR A 45 -5.36 -3.06 -9.73
N VAL A 46 -4.77 -2.11 -9.01
CA VAL A 46 -3.32 -1.99 -8.79
C VAL A 46 -3.05 -2.15 -7.29
N THR A 47 -2.21 -3.12 -6.94
CA THR A 47 -1.76 -3.32 -5.56
C THR A 47 -0.37 -2.70 -5.43
N MET A 48 -0.13 -1.89 -4.41
CA MET A 48 1.11 -1.16 -4.23
C MET A 48 1.41 -0.83 -2.76
N ASN A 49 2.63 -0.39 -2.49
CA ASN A 49 3.04 0.28 -1.27
C ASN A 49 3.89 1.52 -1.57
N VAL A 50 3.99 2.42 -0.61
CA VAL A 50 4.75 3.67 -0.69
C VAL A 50 5.93 3.61 0.28
N TYR A 51 7.07 4.15 -0.13
CA TYR A 51 8.33 4.11 0.63
C TYR A 51 8.89 5.52 0.77
N ASP A 52 9.63 5.79 1.83
CA ASP A 52 10.36 7.04 1.98
C ASP A 52 11.66 7.07 1.15
N SER A 53 12.37 8.20 1.18
CA SER A 53 13.65 8.36 0.47
C SER A 53 14.76 7.44 0.98
N LEU A 54 14.62 6.90 2.19
CA LEU A 54 15.51 5.91 2.80
C LEU A 54 15.03 4.46 2.54
N GLY A 55 13.89 4.29 1.87
CA GLY A 55 13.32 3.00 1.50
C GLY A 55 12.57 2.32 2.62
N HIS A 56 12.26 3.03 3.70
CA HIS A 56 11.37 2.51 4.71
C HIS A 56 9.95 2.56 4.19
N LEU A 57 9.21 1.49 4.46
CA LEU A 57 7.80 1.41 4.13
C LEU A 57 7.01 2.47 4.91
N LEU A 58 6.18 3.25 4.21
CA LEU A 58 5.19 4.12 4.84
C LEU A 58 3.94 3.31 5.18
N ASP A 59 3.39 3.51 6.37
CA ASP A 59 2.26 2.73 6.86
C ASP A 59 1.01 2.96 5.99
N TYR A 60 0.53 1.88 5.36
CA TYR A 60 -0.65 1.92 4.51
C TYR A 60 -1.89 2.45 5.23
N ARG A 61 -2.00 2.27 6.56
CA ARG A 61 -3.14 2.75 7.37
C ARG A 61 -3.13 4.27 7.46
N ARG A 62 -1.94 4.86 7.59
CA ARG A 62 -1.79 6.31 7.60
C ARG A 62 -2.10 6.89 6.23
N ILE A 63 -1.63 6.23 5.18
CA ILE A 63 -1.94 6.64 3.80
C ILE A 63 -3.44 6.56 3.52
N ASP A 64 -4.14 5.53 4.00
CA ASP A 64 -5.61 5.41 3.88
C ASP A 64 -6.35 6.55 4.57
N GLU A 65 -5.90 6.94 5.77
CA GLU A 65 -6.46 8.08 6.49
C GLU A 65 -6.27 9.39 5.72
N LEU A 66 -5.04 9.67 5.28
CA LEU A 66 -4.72 10.86 4.50
C LEU A 66 -5.49 10.89 3.17
N ALA A 67 -5.65 9.74 2.52
CA ALA A 67 -6.49 9.60 1.33
C ALA A 67 -7.94 9.95 1.63
N GLY A 68 -8.48 9.47 2.77
CA GLY A 68 -9.83 9.78 3.22
C GLY A 68 -10.07 11.28 3.45
N LEU A 69 -9.09 12.00 4.00
CA LEU A 69 -9.15 13.47 4.14
C LEU A 69 -9.21 14.18 2.79
N GLU A 70 -8.56 13.63 1.78
CA GLU A 70 -8.60 14.08 0.39
C GLU A 70 -9.80 13.50 -0.39
N GLY A 71 -10.77 12.85 0.26
CA GLY A 71 -11.93 12.27 -0.40
C GLY A 71 -11.60 11.14 -1.39
N ILE A 72 -10.48 10.46 -1.19
CA ILE A 72 -10.04 9.28 -1.93
C ILE A 72 -10.32 8.04 -1.09
N SER A 73 -11.08 7.07 -1.63
CA SER A 73 -11.33 5.80 -0.96
C SER A 73 -10.37 4.73 -1.48
N LEU A 74 -9.51 4.23 -0.59
CA LEU A 74 -8.59 3.12 -0.89
C LEU A 74 -9.09 1.83 -0.25
N ARG A 75 -8.63 0.70 -0.80
CA ARG A 75 -8.83 -0.61 -0.15
C ARG A 75 -7.50 -1.04 0.45
N THR A 76 -7.40 -0.91 1.76
CA THR A 76 -6.23 -1.36 2.50
C THR A 76 -6.49 -2.68 3.21
N GLY A 77 -5.44 -3.34 3.69
CA GLY A 77 -5.57 -4.54 4.50
C GLY A 77 -4.31 -5.39 4.50
N CYS A 78 -4.30 -6.34 5.43
CA CYS A 78 -3.19 -7.27 5.58
C CYS A 78 -3.20 -8.32 4.46
N PHE A 79 -2.05 -8.89 4.14
CA PHE A 79 -1.99 -10.05 3.25
C PHE A 79 -2.52 -11.29 3.98
N CYS A 80 -3.83 -11.54 3.90
CA CYS A 80 -4.47 -12.65 4.60
C CYS A 80 -4.26 -14.02 3.93
N ASN A 81 -3.52 -14.09 2.81
CA ASN A 81 -3.25 -15.32 2.10
C ASN A 81 -1.76 -15.69 2.23
N PRO A 82 -1.41 -16.79 2.94
CA PRO A 82 -0.05 -17.31 2.91
C PRO A 82 0.37 -17.59 1.45
N GLY A 83 1.59 -17.21 1.08
CA GLY A 83 2.11 -17.22 -0.29
C GLY A 83 2.08 -15.86 -1.02
N ALA A 84 1.03 -15.05 -0.89
CA ALA A 84 0.95 -13.76 -1.59
C ALA A 84 1.75 -12.64 -0.88
N GLY A 85 1.79 -12.68 0.45
CA GLY A 85 2.65 -11.79 1.25
C GLY A 85 4.13 -12.16 1.14
N GLU A 86 4.44 -13.45 0.96
CA GLU A 86 5.82 -13.97 0.87
C GLU A 86 6.52 -13.53 -0.42
N TRP A 87 5.80 -13.57 -1.55
CA TRP A 87 6.32 -13.13 -2.84
C TRP A 87 6.39 -11.60 -2.98
N ALA A 88 5.57 -10.86 -2.23
CA ALA A 88 5.54 -9.39 -2.30
C ALA A 88 6.75 -8.74 -1.60
N GLU A 89 7.31 -9.39 -0.57
CA GLU A 89 8.35 -8.81 0.29
C GLU A 89 9.49 -9.78 0.67
N ASP A 90 9.67 -10.89 -0.06
CA ASP A 90 10.73 -11.88 0.21
C ASP A 90 10.68 -12.36 1.68
N LEU A 91 9.48 -12.77 2.14
CA LEU A 91 9.33 -13.36 3.48
C LEU A 91 10.02 -14.73 3.46
N THR A 92 11.05 -14.88 4.29
CA THR A 92 11.76 -16.16 4.40
C THR A 92 10.97 -17.13 5.27
N GLU A 93 11.15 -18.42 5.04
CA GLU A 93 10.51 -19.49 5.83
C GLU A 93 10.75 -19.33 7.34
N GLY A 94 11.91 -18.76 7.73
CA GLY A 94 12.24 -18.42 9.12
C GLY A 94 11.38 -17.30 9.72
N ASP A 95 10.90 -16.34 8.93
CA ASP A 95 10.00 -15.27 9.40
C ASP A 95 8.61 -15.83 9.76
N MET A 96 8.15 -16.84 9.00
CA MET A 96 6.87 -17.51 9.25
C MET A 96 6.94 -18.45 10.44
N LEU A 97 7.98 -19.28 10.51
CA LEU A 97 8.19 -20.25 11.59
C LEU A 97 8.32 -19.56 12.96
N ASP A 98 8.96 -18.40 13.03
CA ASP A 98 9.06 -17.62 14.27
C ASP A 98 7.75 -16.94 14.69
N SER A 99 6.93 -16.51 13.73
CA SER A 99 5.60 -15.97 14.05
C SER A 99 4.65 -17.06 14.59
N LEU A 100 4.80 -18.29 14.12
CA LEU A 100 4.06 -19.47 14.60
C LEU A 100 4.61 -19.99 15.94
N SER A 101 5.91 -19.81 16.22
CA SER A 101 6.54 -20.29 17.46
C SER A 101 6.27 -19.41 18.69
N GLN A 102 5.72 -18.20 18.51
CA GLN A 102 5.33 -17.31 19.62
C GLN A 102 3.97 -17.62 20.27
N GLY A 103 3.36 -18.77 19.96
CA GLY A 103 2.22 -19.31 20.69
C GLY A 103 0.83 -18.95 20.12
N ALA A 104 -0.20 -19.59 20.67
CA ALA A 104 -1.59 -19.55 20.18
C ALA A 104 -2.31 -18.18 20.29
N ASP A 105 -1.62 -17.13 20.77
CA ASP A 105 -2.14 -15.76 20.97
C ASP A 105 -1.61 -14.76 19.92
N MET A 106 -1.30 -15.22 18.70
CA MET A 106 -0.91 -14.34 17.60
C MET A 106 -2.13 -13.60 17.05
N THR A 107 -2.31 -12.35 17.47
CA THR A 107 -3.33 -11.44 16.92
C THR A 107 -2.80 -10.69 15.69
N LEU A 108 -3.70 -10.30 14.77
CA LEU A 108 -3.33 -9.53 13.58
C LEU A 108 -2.51 -8.26 13.90
N PRO A 109 -2.84 -7.46 14.95
CA PRO A 109 -2.02 -6.33 15.37
C PRO A 109 -0.60 -6.71 15.78
N ARG A 110 -0.42 -7.84 16.47
CA ARG A 110 0.90 -8.31 16.92
C ARG A 110 1.74 -8.80 15.74
N PHE A 111 1.14 -9.50 14.79
CA PHE A 111 1.79 -9.89 13.53
C PHE A 111 2.22 -8.67 12.71
N LEU A 112 1.34 -7.67 12.56
CA LEU A 112 1.63 -6.41 11.88
C LEU A 112 2.82 -5.69 12.53
N GLN A 113 2.84 -5.61 13.86
CA GLN A 113 3.91 -4.96 14.62
C GLN A 113 5.26 -5.68 14.43
N VAL A 114 5.28 -7.02 14.49
CA VAL A 114 6.51 -7.81 14.25
C VAL A 114 7.05 -7.61 12.84
N MET A 115 6.17 -7.57 11.83
CA MET A 115 6.57 -7.32 10.44
C MET A 115 7.07 -5.89 10.22
N GLN A 116 6.40 -4.89 10.82
CA GLN A 116 6.84 -3.50 10.80
C GLN A 116 8.23 -3.31 11.44
N HIS A 117 8.49 -3.93 12.60
CA HIS A 117 9.82 -3.90 13.23
C HIS A 117 10.91 -4.56 12.38
N ARG A 118 10.54 -5.47 11.46
CA ARG A 118 11.45 -6.10 10.50
C ARG A 118 11.54 -5.33 9.17
N GLY A 119 10.90 -4.16 9.07
CA GLY A 119 10.87 -3.35 7.85
C GLY A 119 10.05 -3.96 6.71
N LYS A 120 9.18 -4.94 7.01
CA LYS A 120 8.38 -5.67 6.03
C LYS A 120 6.94 -5.19 6.04
N SER A 121 6.31 -5.18 4.86
CA SER A 121 4.89 -4.84 4.79
C SER A 121 4.02 -6.04 5.13
N ALA A 122 3.24 -5.95 6.20
CA ALA A 122 2.20 -6.92 6.49
C ALA A 122 0.86 -6.62 5.80
N GLY A 123 0.80 -5.58 4.94
CA GLY A 123 -0.37 -5.24 4.14
C GLY A 123 -0.06 -4.47 2.86
N ALA A 124 -1.10 -4.08 2.12
CA ALA A 124 -0.91 -3.29 0.91
C ALA A 124 -2.09 -2.37 0.62
N ILE A 125 -1.80 -1.33 -0.17
CA ILE A 125 -2.79 -0.43 -0.73
C ILE A 125 -3.28 -1.04 -2.04
N ARG A 126 -4.61 -1.15 -2.20
CA ARG A 126 -5.24 -1.53 -3.48
C ARG A 126 -6.05 -0.35 -4.00
N VAL A 127 -5.68 0.08 -5.21
CA VAL A 127 -6.38 1.10 -5.98
C VAL A 127 -7.21 0.38 -7.03
N SER A 128 -8.54 0.55 -6.99
CA SER A 128 -9.46 -0.12 -7.91
C SER A 128 -10.20 0.89 -8.76
N LEU A 129 -10.02 0.79 -10.07
CA LEU A 129 -10.73 1.55 -11.09
C LEU A 129 -11.90 0.73 -11.63
N GLY A 130 -13.03 1.41 -11.83
CA GLY A 130 -14.26 0.79 -12.31
C GLY A 130 -14.96 1.64 -13.36
N LEU A 131 -16.21 1.30 -13.66
CA LEU A 131 -17.04 1.97 -14.67
C LEU A 131 -17.14 3.49 -14.44
N VAL A 132 -17.25 3.91 -13.19
CA VAL A 132 -17.42 5.32 -12.81
C VAL A 132 -16.11 6.09 -12.74
N SER A 133 -14.97 5.41 -12.84
CA SER A 133 -13.66 6.05 -12.79
C SER A 133 -13.36 6.82 -14.08
N ASN A 134 -12.69 7.95 -13.93
CA ASN A 134 -12.26 8.81 -15.03
C ASN A 134 -10.81 9.27 -14.85
N LEU A 135 -10.26 9.95 -15.87
CA LEU A 135 -8.87 10.39 -15.86
C LEU A 135 -8.57 11.36 -14.70
N ALA A 136 -9.49 12.26 -14.36
CA ALA A 136 -9.31 13.21 -13.27
C ALA A 136 -9.22 12.49 -11.91
N ASP A 137 -9.95 11.39 -11.70
CA ASP A 137 -9.80 10.56 -10.50
C ASP A 137 -8.39 9.96 -10.41
N VAL A 138 -7.87 9.48 -11.54
CA VAL A 138 -6.53 8.88 -11.61
C VAL A 138 -5.44 9.94 -11.42
N GLU A 139 -5.59 11.10 -12.04
CA GLU A 139 -4.70 12.26 -11.85
C GLU A 139 -4.67 12.72 -10.40
N ARG A 140 -5.85 12.83 -9.77
CA ARG A 140 -5.97 13.19 -8.35
C ARG A 140 -5.23 12.18 -7.46
N PHE A 141 -5.39 10.88 -7.73
CA PHE A 141 -4.68 9.86 -6.97
C PHE A 141 -3.17 9.89 -7.21
N VAL A 142 -2.70 10.12 -8.44
CA VAL A 142 -1.27 10.26 -8.74
C VAL A 142 -0.67 11.47 -8.03
N ALA A 143 -1.39 12.61 -8.01
CA ALA A 143 -0.96 13.80 -7.28
C ALA A 143 -0.89 13.53 -5.76
N PHE A 144 -1.91 12.86 -5.21
CA PHE A 144 -1.91 12.42 -3.82
C PHE A 144 -0.71 11.51 -3.50
N ALA A 145 -0.46 10.48 -4.32
CA ALA A 145 0.70 9.61 -4.15
C ALA A 145 2.03 10.39 -4.25
N GLY A 146 2.11 11.35 -5.17
CA GLY A 146 3.29 12.21 -5.35
C GLY A 146 3.57 13.14 -4.16
N ALA A 147 2.56 13.48 -3.34
CA ALA A 147 2.74 14.31 -2.16
C ALA A 147 3.61 13.64 -1.07
N PHE A 148 3.77 12.31 -1.13
CA PHE A 148 4.67 11.56 -0.24
C PHE A 148 6.14 11.61 -0.68
N ARG A 149 6.45 12.27 -1.80
CA ARG A 149 7.83 12.46 -2.23
C ARG A 149 8.63 13.16 -1.13
N ASP A 150 9.73 12.51 -0.76
CA ASP A 150 10.69 12.94 0.27
C ASP A 150 10.08 13.14 1.68
N GLN A 151 8.88 12.62 1.90
CA GLN A 151 8.27 12.50 3.22
C GLN A 151 8.80 11.26 3.94
N THR A 152 8.81 11.31 5.27
CA THR A 152 9.22 10.20 6.14
C THR A 152 8.06 9.72 7.01
N ALA A 153 8.17 8.53 7.60
CA ALA A 153 7.19 8.04 8.58
C ALA A 153 6.92 9.04 9.71
N LEU A 154 7.97 9.71 10.20
CA LEU A 154 7.86 10.76 11.23
C LEU A 154 7.05 11.96 10.75
N THR A 155 7.22 12.36 9.49
CA THR A 155 6.55 13.54 8.93
C THR A 155 5.07 13.27 8.64
N ILE A 156 4.73 12.08 8.14
CA ILE A 156 3.34 11.73 7.86
C ILE A 156 2.57 11.36 9.13
N GLY A 157 3.28 10.99 10.21
CA GLY A 157 2.71 10.53 11.48
C GLY A 157 2.44 9.02 11.49
N GLU A 158 2.29 8.46 12.70
CA GLU A 158 2.02 7.04 12.88
C GLU A 158 0.54 6.77 13.24
N VAL A 159 0.06 5.59 12.84
CA VAL A 159 -1.22 5.06 13.31
C VAL A 159 -0.91 3.96 14.31
N THR A 160 -1.12 4.25 15.60
CA THR A 160 -0.95 3.27 16.67
C THR A 160 -2.27 2.54 16.92
N PHE A 161 -2.23 1.22 17.06
CA PHE A 161 -3.38 0.47 17.56
C PHE A 161 -3.16 0.22 19.03
N ASP A 162 -4.06 0.73 19.87
CA ASP A 162 -4.16 0.29 21.26
C ASP A 162 -4.75 -1.11 21.27
N ILE A 163 -3.87 -2.09 21.50
CA ILE A 163 -4.21 -3.52 21.53
C ILE A 163 -5.09 -3.85 22.74
N ASP A 164 -4.95 -3.11 23.85
CA ASP A 164 -5.68 -3.37 25.09
C ASP A 164 -7.12 -2.84 25.03
N SER A 165 -7.35 -1.73 24.30
CA SER A 165 -8.70 -1.16 24.14
C SER A 165 -9.34 -1.42 22.78
N CYS A 166 -8.65 -2.09 21.85
CA CYS A 166 -9.08 -2.31 20.48
C CYS A 166 -9.44 -0.99 19.77
N ARG A 167 -8.71 0.10 20.09
CA ARG A 167 -8.91 1.43 19.53
C ARG A 167 -7.72 1.84 18.67
N VAL A 168 -8.02 2.57 17.60
CA VAL A 168 -6.99 3.23 16.79
C VAL A 168 -6.64 4.55 17.47
N ILE A 169 -5.40 4.67 17.96
CA ILE A 169 -4.81 5.91 18.45
C ILE A 169 -4.10 6.58 17.27
N ARG A 170 -4.22 7.91 17.18
CA ARG A 170 -3.72 8.70 16.06
C ARG A 170 -2.97 9.88 16.63
N ASP A 171 -1.69 9.98 16.32
CA ASP A 171 -0.90 11.12 16.73
C ASP A 171 -1.07 12.23 15.67
N GLY A 172 -1.63 13.36 16.10
CA GLY A 172 -1.79 14.54 15.27
C GLY A 172 -0.45 15.25 15.10
N GLY A 173 0.06 15.26 13.87
CA GLY A 173 1.16 16.13 13.43
C GLY A 173 0.65 17.49 12.98
#